data_AF-A0A416W4W4-F1
#
_entry.id   AF-A0A416W4W4-F1
#
_cell.length_a   1.000
_cell.length_b   1.000
_cell.length_c   1.000
_cell.angle_alpha   90.00
_cell.angle_beta   90.00
_cell.angle_gamma   90.00
#
_symmetry.space_group_name_H-M   'P 1'
#
loop_
_entity.id
_entity.type
_entity.pdbx_description
1 polymer ?
#
loop_
_entity_poly.entity_id
_entity_poly.type
_entity_poly.pdbx_seq_one_letter_code
_entity_poly.pdbx_strand_id
1 'polypeptide(L)'
;MELTISILAFIVSFATFLFSVLVTYMGEQREKKEATLDALNILQEQVFDNLNEYTFGEIKNIAEQWSASIEAKNKFVENNEGTVEDFWESHHEYDSVVDEYRKISGYLARIEHFALGVNTGIYDAKVTERAATTYFVMLFKKLQPILAVKNGGSVRDTELKNSFHTEFLTLVERIKTIEKKK
;
A
#
# COMPACT_ATOMS: atom_id res chain seq x y z
N MET A 1 -46.69 35.65 -25.73
CA MET A 1 -45.48 35.27 -26.50
C MET A 1 -44.21 35.47 -25.68
N GLU A 2 -44.04 36.59 -24.97
CA GLU A 2 -42.83 36.83 -24.16
C GLU A 2 -42.68 35.86 -22.98
N LEU A 3 -43.77 35.55 -22.26
CA LEU A 3 -43.76 34.59 -21.15
C LEU A 3 -43.36 33.18 -21.61
N THR A 4 -43.90 32.72 -22.74
CA THR A 4 -43.61 31.39 -23.31
C THR A 4 -42.15 31.28 -23.76
N ILE A 5 -41.60 32.35 -24.36
CA ILE A 5 -40.19 32.39 -24.76
C ILE A 5 -39.28 32.39 -23.53
N SER A 6 -39.64 33.14 -22.48
CA SER A 6 -38.88 33.20 -21.23
C SER A 6 -38.85 31.86 -20.49
N ILE A 7 -39.99 31.16 -20.44
CA ILE A 7 -40.08 29.81 -19.84
C ILE A 7 -39.22 28.82 -20.64
N LEU A 8 -39.26 28.87 -21.97
CA LEU A 8 -38.41 28.04 -22.83
C LEU A 8 -36.92 28.32 -22.61
N ALA A 9 -36.52 29.59 -22.56
CA ALA A 9 -35.13 29.98 -22.31
C ALA A 9 -34.63 29.51 -20.93
N PHE A 10 -35.49 29.59 -19.91
CA PHE A 10 -35.19 29.07 -18.57
C PHE A 10 -34.98 27.55 -18.58
N ILE A 11 -35.86 26.79 -19.24
CA ILE A 11 -35.73 25.32 -19.34
C ILE A 11 -34.44 24.93 -20.04
N VAL A 12 -34.11 25.59 -21.16
CA VAL A 12 -32.86 25.34 -21.89
C VAL A 12 -31.65 25.62 -21.01
N SER A 13 -31.62 26.77 -20.32
CA SER A 13 -30.52 27.13 -19.43
C SER A 13 -30.36 26.13 -18.27
N PHE A 14 -31.47 25.68 -17.70
CA PHE A 14 -31.45 24.67 -16.63
C PHE A 14 -30.96 23.31 -17.13
N ALA A 15 -31.37 22.89 -18.33
CA ALA A 15 -30.88 21.66 -18.96
C ALA A 15 -29.37 21.74 -19.25
N THR A 16 -28.86 22.88 -19.73
CA THR A 16 -27.42 23.09 -19.95
C THR A 16 -26.63 23.05 -18.65
N PHE A 17 -27.17 23.61 -17.57
CA PHE A 17 -26.57 23.53 -16.24
C PHE A 17 -26.47 22.07 -15.75
N LEU A 18 -27.57 21.30 -15.82
CA LEU A 18 -27.58 19.88 -15.45
C LEU A 18 -26.58 19.07 -16.29
N PHE A 19 -26.53 19.33 -17.60
CA PHE A 19 -25.57 18.68 -18.49
C PHE A 19 -24.12 19.01 -18.09
N SER A 20 -23.84 20.27 -17.77
CA SER A 20 -22.50 20.71 -17.35
C SER A 20 -22.08 20.03 -16.06
N VAL A 21 -22.95 20.00 -15.04
CA VAL A 21 -22.71 19.29 -13.77
C VAL A 21 -22.42 17.82 -14.01
N LEU A 22 -23.20 17.16 -14.89
CA LEU A 22 -23.01 15.75 -15.22
C LEU A 22 -21.65 15.52 -15.91
N VAL A 23 -21.29 16.36 -16.89
CA VAL A 23 -20.01 16.24 -17.61
C VAL A 23 -18.83 16.46 -16.67
N THR A 24 -18.87 17.47 -15.81
CA THR A 24 -17.80 17.72 -14.81
C THR A 24 -17.63 16.53 -13.89
N TYR A 25 -18.73 16.00 -13.34
CA TYR A 25 -18.68 14.81 -12.49
C TYR A 25 -18.11 13.59 -13.22
N MET A 26 -18.54 13.36 -14.47
CA MET A 26 -17.99 12.26 -15.29
C MET A 26 -16.51 12.46 -15.61
N GLY A 27 -16.05 13.71 -15.76
CA GLY A 27 -14.65 14.09 -15.95
C GLY A 27 -13.80 13.71 -14.75
N GLU A 28 -14.19 14.14 -13.55
CA GLU A 28 -13.49 13.80 -12.30
C GLU A 28 -13.37 12.28 -12.10
N GLN A 29 -14.42 11.52 -12.43
CA GLN A 29 -14.38 10.07 -12.35
C GLN A 29 -13.44 9.44 -13.38
N ARG A 30 -13.20 10.07 -14.52
CA ARG A 30 -12.21 9.58 -15.50
C ARG A 30 -10.80 9.88 -15.03
N GLU A 31 -10.53 11.12 -14.62
CA GLU A 31 -9.24 11.55 -14.08
C GLU A 31 -8.83 10.67 -12.90
N LYS A 32 -9.76 10.38 -11.99
CA LYS A 32 -9.51 9.47 -10.87
C LYS A 32 -9.10 8.06 -11.30
N LYS A 33 -9.75 7.51 -12.34
CA LYS A 33 -9.43 6.16 -12.86
C LYS A 33 -8.08 6.16 -13.55
N GLU A 34 -7.77 7.18 -14.33
CA GLU A 34 -6.48 7.37 -15.00
C GLU A 34 -5.35 7.49 -13.97
N ALA A 35 -5.50 8.38 -12.99
CA ALA A 35 -4.56 8.53 -11.88
C ALA A 35 -4.35 7.22 -11.09
N THR A 36 -5.40 6.40 -10.95
CA THR A 36 -5.29 5.08 -10.32
C THR A 36 -4.46 4.12 -11.15
N LEU A 37 -4.64 4.10 -12.48
CA LEU A 37 -3.86 3.27 -13.39
C LEU A 37 -2.40 3.71 -13.42
N ASP A 38 -2.14 5.01 -13.48
CA ASP A 38 -0.79 5.56 -13.47
C ASP A 38 -0.07 5.24 -12.16
N ALA A 39 -0.75 5.42 -11.02
CA ALA A 39 -0.20 5.05 -9.72
C ALA A 39 0.09 3.54 -9.61
N LEU A 40 -0.77 2.69 -10.21
CA LEU A 40 -0.53 1.25 -10.29
C LEU A 40 0.67 0.91 -11.18
N ASN A 41 0.83 1.58 -12.32
CA ASN A 41 1.98 1.36 -13.22
C ASN A 41 3.29 1.74 -12.53
N ILE A 42 3.32 2.88 -11.84
CA ILE A 42 4.47 3.31 -11.03
C ILE A 42 4.76 2.29 -9.93
N LEU A 43 3.72 1.81 -9.24
CA LEU A 43 3.88 0.81 -8.19
C LEU A 43 4.40 -0.52 -8.77
N GLN A 44 3.97 -0.88 -9.98
CA GLN A 44 4.45 -2.07 -10.65
C GLN A 44 5.95 -1.99 -10.95
N GLU A 45 6.37 -0.93 -11.63
CA GLU A 45 7.77 -0.70 -12.01
C GLU A 45 8.69 -0.59 -10.79
N GLN A 46 8.27 0.18 -9.78
CA GLN A 46 9.15 0.52 -8.65
C GLN A 46 9.13 -0.53 -7.54
N VAL A 47 8.04 -1.26 -7.37
CA VAL A 47 7.85 -2.16 -6.24
C VAL A 47 7.62 -3.60 -6.68
N PHE A 48 6.68 -3.85 -7.57
CA PHE A 48 6.28 -5.22 -7.89
C PHE A 48 7.38 -5.99 -8.60
N ASP A 49 8.00 -5.38 -9.61
CA ASP A 49 9.07 -6.02 -10.38
C ASP A 49 10.25 -6.36 -9.47
N ASN A 50 10.66 -5.42 -8.62
CA ASN A 50 11.72 -5.65 -7.64
C ASN A 50 11.34 -6.68 -6.56
N LEU A 51 10.10 -6.65 -6.06
CA LEU A 51 9.65 -7.64 -5.07
C LEU A 51 9.52 -9.04 -5.68
N ASN A 52 9.26 -9.15 -6.98
CA ASN A 52 9.16 -10.44 -7.68
C ASN A 52 10.51 -11.16 -7.76
N GLU A 53 11.64 -10.45 -7.66
CA GLU A 53 12.98 -11.06 -7.60
C GLU A 53 13.17 -11.91 -6.34
N TYR A 54 12.49 -11.56 -5.24
CA TYR A 54 12.55 -12.31 -4.00
C TYR A 54 11.55 -13.47 -4.03
N THR A 55 11.90 -14.59 -3.43
CA THR A 55 10.98 -15.68 -3.14
C THR A 55 10.29 -15.48 -1.79
N PHE A 56 9.23 -16.23 -1.53
CA PHE A 56 8.61 -16.27 -0.19
C PHE A 56 9.61 -16.69 0.89
N GLY A 57 10.50 -17.63 0.57
CA GLY A 57 11.52 -18.13 1.48
C GLY A 57 12.57 -17.07 1.81
N GLU A 58 13.04 -16.32 0.83
CA GLU A 58 14.03 -15.26 1.02
C GLU A 58 13.49 -14.12 1.87
N ILE A 59 12.28 -13.62 1.60
CA ILE A 59 11.67 -12.56 2.42
C ILE A 59 11.49 -13.03 3.86
N LYS A 60 11.09 -14.29 4.07
CA LYS A 60 10.97 -14.87 5.40
C LYS A 60 12.34 -14.95 6.10
N ASN A 61 13.37 -15.43 5.41
CA ASN A 61 14.73 -15.55 5.95
C ASN A 61 15.30 -14.17 6.33
N ILE A 62 15.12 -13.15 5.47
CA ILE A 62 15.51 -11.77 5.77
C ILE A 62 14.79 -11.25 7.02
N ALA A 63 13.49 -11.52 7.16
CA ALA A 63 12.74 -11.13 8.35
C ALA A 63 13.25 -11.85 9.62
N GLU A 64 13.59 -13.14 9.53
CA GLU A 64 14.15 -13.91 10.66
C GLU A 64 15.53 -13.41 11.07
N GLN A 65 16.43 -13.18 10.10
CA GLN A 65 17.77 -12.64 10.36
C GLN A 65 17.71 -11.21 10.92
N TRP A 66 16.81 -10.37 10.42
CA TRP A 66 16.57 -9.03 10.98
C TRP A 66 16.03 -9.10 12.42
N SER A 67 15.11 -10.03 12.71
CA SER A 67 14.64 -10.24 14.08
C SER A 67 15.78 -10.64 15.01
N ALA A 68 16.68 -11.51 14.55
CA ALA A 68 17.84 -11.94 15.32
C ALA A 68 18.85 -10.80 15.55
N SER A 69 19.11 -9.96 14.53
CA SER A 69 20.00 -8.80 14.68
C SER A 69 19.44 -7.77 15.67
N ILE A 70 18.12 -7.56 15.68
CA ILE A 70 17.47 -6.68 16.66
C ILE A 70 17.56 -7.24 18.08
N GLU A 71 17.42 -8.56 18.25
CA GLU A 71 17.60 -9.21 19.56
C GLU A 71 19.05 -9.08 20.05
N ALA A 72 20.04 -9.33 19.18
CA ALA A 72 21.45 -9.16 19.49
C ALA A 72 21.78 -7.72 19.90
N LYS A 73 21.31 -6.75 19.10
CA LYS A 73 21.43 -5.32 19.39
C LYS A 73 20.79 -4.94 20.73
N ASN A 74 19.59 -5.45 21.03
CA ASN A 74 18.94 -5.18 22.31
C ASN A 74 19.74 -5.74 23.49
N LYS A 75 20.28 -6.96 23.38
CA LYS A 75 21.14 -7.56 24.43
C LYS A 75 22.43 -6.78 24.64
N PHE A 76 23.07 -6.33 23.56
CA PHE A 76 24.28 -5.51 23.62
C PHE A 76 24.06 -4.22 24.44
N VAL A 77 22.93 -3.54 24.18
CA VAL A 77 22.53 -2.33 24.91
C VAL A 77 22.15 -2.66 26.36
N GLU A 78 21.37 -3.73 26.59
CA GLU A 78 20.95 -4.15 27.94
C GLU A 78 22.15 -4.53 28.84
N ASN A 79 23.18 -5.13 28.27
CA ASN A 79 24.41 -5.48 28.97
C ASN A 79 25.34 -4.27 29.23
N ASN A 80 24.97 -3.07 28.77
CA ASN A 80 25.80 -1.87 28.78
C ASN A 80 27.15 -2.05 28.05
N GLU A 81 27.18 -2.87 27.00
CA GLU A 81 28.38 -3.09 26.17
C GLU A 81 28.66 -1.91 25.23
N GLY A 82 27.66 -1.05 24.98
CA GLY A 82 27.77 0.18 24.21
C GLY A 82 26.40 0.75 23.83
N THR A 83 26.40 1.73 22.91
CA THR A 83 25.19 2.32 22.33
C THR A 83 24.65 1.51 21.15
N VAL A 84 23.48 1.89 20.63
CA VAL A 84 22.92 1.27 19.42
C VAL A 84 23.82 1.55 18.21
N GLU A 85 24.40 2.74 18.14
CA GLU A 85 25.33 3.16 17.11
C GLU A 85 26.61 2.29 17.14
N ASP A 86 27.19 2.10 18.32
CA ASP A 86 28.39 1.27 18.50
C ASP A 86 28.15 -0.19 18.05
N PHE A 87 26.93 -0.72 18.26
CA PHE A 87 26.55 -2.05 17.79
C PHE A 87 26.62 -2.16 16.26
N TRP A 88 25.98 -1.23 15.54
CA TRP A 88 25.96 -1.26 14.07
C TRP A 88 27.31 -0.92 13.45
N GLU A 89 28.16 -0.15 14.14
CA GLU A 89 29.54 0.10 13.69
C GLU A 89 30.49 -1.08 13.91
N SER A 90 30.12 -2.05 14.76
CA SER A 90 30.98 -3.20 15.09
C SER A 90 30.49 -4.54 14.54
N HIS A 91 29.19 -4.70 14.30
CA HIS A 91 28.58 -5.98 13.88
C HIS A 91 28.20 -5.98 12.39
N HIS A 92 29.21 -5.80 11.54
CA HIS A 92 29.08 -5.75 10.08
C HIS A 92 28.52 -7.03 9.45
N GLU A 93 28.52 -8.16 10.17
CA GLU A 93 27.85 -9.39 9.75
C GLU A 93 26.34 -9.21 9.50
N TYR A 94 25.73 -8.16 10.06
CA TYR A 94 24.33 -7.82 9.85
C TYR A 94 24.09 -6.80 8.73
N ASP A 95 25.13 -6.15 8.18
CA ASP A 95 24.95 -5.05 7.21
C ASP A 95 24.10 -5.46 6.00
N SER A 96 24.38 -6.65 5.44
CA SER A 96 23.62 -7.17 4.31
C SER A 96 22.14 -7.40 4.65
N VAL A 97 21.80 -7.92 5.83
CA VAL A 97 20.40 -8.12 6.19
C VAL A 97 19.69 -6.81 6.48
N VAL A 98 20.40 -5.83 7.07
CA VAL A 98 19.86 -4.50 7.33
C VAL A 98 19.48 -3.82 6.03
N ASP A 99 20.35 -3.86 5.02
CA ASP A 99 20.11 -3.25 3.72
C ASP A 99 18.95 -3.92 2.98
N GLU A 100 18.91 -5.26 2.95
CA GLU A 100 17.81 -6.00 2.33
C GLU A 100 16.47 -5.75 3.04
N TYR A 101 16.46 -5.77 4.38
CA TYR A 101 15.26 -5.47 5.16
C TYR A 101 14.78 -4.03 4.91
N ARG A 102 15.68 -3.04 4.89
CA ARG A 102 15.35 -1.64 4.60
C ARG A 102 14.75 -1.48 3.21
N LYS A 103 15.31 -2.15 2.21
CA LYS A 103 14.80 -2.16 0.83
C LYS A 103 13.37 -2.71 0.77
N ILE A 104 13.12 -3.90 1.33
CA ILE A 104 11.78 -4.51 1.35
C ILE A 104 10.79 -3.69 2.18
N SER A 105 11.22 -3.12 3.31
CA SER A 105 10.40 -2.23 4.14
C SER A 105 10.03 -0.94 3.39
N GLY A 106 10.94 -0.40 2.57
CA GLY A 106 10.68 0.73 1.68
C GLY A 106 9.64 0.41 0.61
N TYR A 107 9.70 -0.78 0.02
CA TYR A 107 8.67 -1.27 -0.91
C TYR A 107 7.30 -1.41 -0.25
N LEU A 108 7.26 -2.00 0.94
CA LEU A 108 6.03 -2.09 1.74
C LEU A 108 5.45 -0.70 2.04
N ALA A 109 6.29 0.29 2.39
CA ALA A 109 5.83 1.66 2.64
C ALA A 109 5.17 2.31 1.42
N ARG A 110 5.67 2.05 0.20
CA ARG A 110 5.05 2.54 -1.04
C ARG A 110 3.70 1.88 -1.30
N ILE A 111 3.58 0.58 -1.02
CA ILE A 111 2.30 -0.15 -1.11
C ILE A 111 1.29 0.42 -0.11
N GLU A 112 1.71 0.67 1.14
CA GLU A 112 0.87 1.30 2.17
C GLU A 112 0.39 2.69 1.72
N HIS A 113 1.28 3.50 1.13
CA HIS A 113 0.90 4.83 0.63
C HIS A 113 -0.11 4.75 -0.52
N PHE A 114 0.06 3.82 -1.45
CA PHE A 114 -0.94 3.57 -2.49
C PHE A 114 -2.28 3.11 -1.89
N ALA A 115 -2.22 2.18 -0.94
CA ALA A 115 -3.40 1.65 -0.26
C ALA A 115 -4.18 2.74 0.48
N LEU A 116 -3.48 3.66 1.16
CA LEU A 116 -4.07 4.84 1.78
C LEU A 116 -4.81 5.69 0.73
N GLY A 117 -4.22 5.92 -0.45
CA GLY A 117 -4.86 6.66 -1.55
C GLY A 117 -6.16 6.00 -2.03
N VAL A 118 -6.20 4.67 -2.12
CA VAL A 118 -7.42 3.94 -2.46
C VAL A 118 -8.45 4.00 -1.33
N ASN A 119 -8.04 3.80 -0.09
CA ASN A 119 -8.90 3.76 1.09
C ASN A 119 -9.56 5.12 1.37
N THR A 120 -8.82 6.21 1.20
CA THR A 120 -9.31 7.60 1.32
C THR A 120 -10.13 8.06 0.11
N GLY A 121 -10.15 7.29 -0.98
CA GLY A 121 -10.93 7.63 -2.17
C GLY A 121 -10.25 8.65 -3.09
N ILE A 122 -8.95 8.90 -2.93
CA ILE A 122 -8.13 9.59 -3.93
C ILE A 122 -8.04 8.71 -5.19
N TYR A 123 -7.86 7.40 -5.01
CA TYR A 123 -7.86 6.42 -6.10
C TYR A 123 -9.16 5.58 -6.15
N ASP A 124 -9.42 4.97 -7.31
CA ASP A 124 -10.62 4.17 -7.57
C ASP A 124 -10.41 2.69 -7.20
N ALA A 125 -11.07 2.26 -6.11
CA ALA A 125 -10.97 0.90 -5.61
C ALA A 125 -11.48 -0.18 -6.58
N LYS A 126 -12.40 0.15 -7.51
CA LYS A 126 -12.90 -0.82 -8.51
C LYS A 126 -11.87 -1.03 -9.61
N VAL A 127 -11.17 0.02 -10.04
CA VAL A 127 -10.04 -0.10 -10.97
C VAL A 127 -8.93 -0.92 -10.32
N THR A 128 -8.57 -0.62 -9.07
CA THR A 128 -7.58 -1.40 -8.33
C THR A 128 -7.97 -2.87 -8.20
N GLU A 129 -9.23 -3.18 -7.86
CA GLU A 129 -9.72 -4.56 -7.80
C GLU A 129 -9.57 -5.28 -9.14
N ARG A 130 -9.99 -4.66 -10.25
CA ARG A 130 -9.90 -5.29 -11.57
C ARG A 130 -8.47 -5.51 -12.04
N ALA A 131 -7.58 -4.59 -11.71
CA ALA A 131 -6.20 -4.62 -12.20
C ALA A 131 -5.30 -5.55 -11.38
N ALA A 132 -5.49 -5.64 -10.06
CA ALA A 132 -4.43 -6.13 -9.18
C ALA A 132 -4.87 -7.03 -8.02
N THR A 133 -6.14 -7.46 -7.93
CA THR A 133 -6.63 -8.23 -6.76
C THR A 133 -5.78 -9.45 -6.42
N THR A 134 -5.63 -10.40 -7.34
CA THR A 134 -4.86 -11.63 -7.09
C THR A 134 -3.42 -11.32 -6.69
N TYR A 135 -2.81 -10.33 -7.33
CA TYR A 135 -1.43 -9.95 -7.09
C TYR A 135 -1.26 -9.34 -5.68
N PHE A 136 -2.10 -8.36 -5.30
CA PHE A 136 -2.04 -7.76 -3.97
C PHE A 136 -2.30 -8.78 -2.86
N VAL A 137 -3.24 -9.71 -3.06
CA VAL A 137 -3.51 -10.78 -2.09
C VAL A 137 -2.29 -11.68 -1.90
N MET A 138 -1.60 -12.04 -2.99
CA MET A 138 -0.38 -12.85 -2.94
C MET A 138 0.76 -12.08 -2.29
N LEU A 139 0.95 -10.82 -2.68
CA LEU A 139 2.00 -9.95 -2.18
C LEU A 139 1.86 -9.70 -0.68
N PHE A 140 0.64 -9.49 -0.20
CA PHE A 140 0.36 -9.36 1.23
C PHE A 140 0.83 -10.59 2.01
N LYS A 141 0.47 -11.80 1.55
CA LYS A 141 0.94 -13.06 2.16
C LYS A 141 2.46 -13.16 2.17
N LYS A 142 3.11 -12.74 1.09
CA LYS A 142 4.57 -12.76 0.94
C LYS A 142 5.27 -11.81 1.93
N LEU A 143 4.69 -10.65 2.17
CA LEU A 143 5.23 -9.61 3.05
C LEU A 143 4.82 -9.75 4.53
N GLN A 144 3.96 -10.73 4.87
CA GLN A 144 3.57 -10.98 6.26
C GLN A 144 4.75 -11.13 7.24
N PRO A 145 5.85 -11.85 6.91
CA PRO A 145 7.01 -11.94 7.79
C PRO A 145 7.60 -10.58 8.18
N ILE A 146 7.71 -9.66 7.21
CA ILE A 146 8.26 -8.32 7.41
C ILE A 146 7.31 -7.47 8.26
N LEU A 147 6.02 -7.53 7.96
CA LEU A 147 4.97 -6.85 8.73
C LEU A 147 4.94 -7.33 10.19
N ALA A 148 5.10 -8.63 10.43
CA ALA A 148 5.10 -9.19 11.78
C ALA A 148 6.28 -8.67 12.61
N VAL A 149 7.50 -8.71 12.08
CA VAL A 149 8.70 -8.22 12.80
C VAL A 149 8.65 -6.71 13.01
N LYS A 150 8.17 -5.94 12.00
CA LYS A 150 8.03 -4.48 12.11
C LYS A 150 7.06 -4.07 13.21
N ASN A 151 6.04 -4.90 13.45
CA ASN A 151 5.03 -4.70 14.49
C ASN A 151 5.46 -5.26 15.86
N GLY A 152 6.74 -5.58 16.07
CA GLY A 152 7.24 -6.12 17.33
C GLY A 152 6.76 -7.54 17.63
N GLY A 153 6.22 -8.23 16.63
CA GLY A 153 5.82 -9.64 16.70
C GLY A 153 6.91 -10.57 16.20
N SER A 154 6.63 -11.88 16.24
CA SER A 154 7.51 -12.91 15.68
C SER A 154 7.19 -13.15 14.21
N VAL A 155 8.18 -13.56 13.41
CA VAL A 155 7.96 -14.04 12.02
C VAL A 155 6.95 -15.19 11.94
N ARG A 156 6.75 -15.92 13.05
CA ARG A 156 5.78 -17.03 13.16
C ARG A 156 4.36 -16.57 13.43
N ASP A 157 4.16 -15.29 13.75
CA ASP A 157 2.82 -14.76 14.03
C ASP A 157 2.03 -14.67 12.73
N THR A 158 0.92 -15.41 12.68
CA THR A 158 -0.03 -15.37 11.58
C THR A 158 -1.00 -14.19 11.67
N GLU A 159 -1.13 -13.60 12.86
CA GLU A 159 -2.03 -12.48 13.15
C GLU A 159 -1.22 -11.22 13.48
N LEU A 160 -1.44 -10.16 12.70
CA LEU A 160 -0.83 -8.85 12.93
C LEU A 160 -1.49 -8.21 14.15
N LYS A 161 -0.85 -8.30 15.33
CA LYS A 161 -1.40 -7.80 16.60
C LYS A 161 -1.42 -6.28 16.75
N ASN A 162 -0.71 -5.51 15.91
CA ASN A 162 -0.53 -4.06 16.07
C ASN A 162 -1.15 -3.23 14.94
N SER A 163 -1.57 -2.01 15.32
CA SER A 163 -2.40 -1.05 14.56
C SER A 163 -1.64 -0.19 13.53
N PHE A 164 -0.37 -0.50 13.22
CA PHE A 164 0.42 0.25 12.25
C PHE A 164 0.57 -0.56 10.95
N HIS A 165 0.51 0.12 9.80
CA HIS A 165 0.54 -0.49 8.46
C HIS A 165 -0.65 -1.42 8.18
N THR A 166 -1.85 -0.94 8.52
CA THR A 166 -3.10 -1.65 8.22
C THR A 166 -3.68 -1.26 6.87
N GLU A 167 -3.18 -0.22 6.20
CA GLU A 167 -3.78 0.27 4.96
C GLU A 167 -3.70 -0.78 3.86
N PHE A 168 -2.58 -1.50 3.76
CA PHE A 168 -2.47 -2.59 2.80
C PHE A 168 -3.43 -3.75 3.12
N LEU A 169 -3.57 -4.12 4.40
CA LEU A 169 -4.56 -5.13 4.82
C LEU A 169 -5.99 -4.67 4.49
N THR A 170 -6.34 -3.43 4.85
CA THR A 170 -7.66 -2.84 4.58
C THR A 170 -7.94 -2.80 3.08
N LEU A 171 -6.94 -2.44 2.26
CA LEU A 171 -7.08 -2.50 0.80
C LEU A 171 -7.37 -3.94 0.34
N VAL A 172 -6.58 -4.92 0.80
CA VAL A 172 -6.73 -6.33 0.45
C VAL A 172 -8.10 -6.88 0.84
N GLU A 173 -8.61 -6.53 2.01
CA GLU A 173 -9.95 -6.92 2.46
C GLU A 173 -11.06 -6.25 1.64
N ARG A 174 -10.87 -4.95 1.33
CA ARG A 174 -11.81 -4.18 0.52
C ARG A 174 -11.93 -4.73 -0.89
N ILE A 175 -10.81 -5.00 -1.58
CA ILE A 175 -10.83 -5.55 -2.94
C ILE A 175 -11.41 -6.96 -2.98
N LYS A 176 -11.10 -7.83 -2.01
CA LYS A 176 -11.74 -9.16 -1.87
C LYS A 176 -13.26 -9.05 -1.67
N THR A 177 -13.71 -8.05 -0.93
CA THR A 177 -15.14 -7.83 -0.69
C THR A 177 -15.84 -7.34 -1.95
N ILE A 178 -15.17 -6.53 -2.77
CA ILE A 178 -15.69 -6.09 -4.07
C ILE A 178 -15.79 -7.27 -5.04
N GLU A 179 -14.75 -8.12 -5.09
CA GLU A 179 -14.72 -9.33 -5.94
C GLU A 179 -15.87 -10.29 -5.61
N LYS A 180 -16.11 -10.57 -4.32
CA LYS A 180 -17.19 -11.46 -3.86
C LYS A 180 -18.61 -10.96 -4.12
N LYS A 181 -18.78 -9.67 -4.41
CA LYS A 181 -20.09 -9.03 -4.67
C LYS A 181 -20.45 -8.98 -6.17
N LYS A 182 -19.56 -9.43 -7.05
CA LYS A 182 -19.86 -9.67 -8.49
C LYS A 182 -20.51 -11.04 -8.67
#